data_AF-A0A3M1CNW0-F1
#
_entry.id   AF-A0A3M1CNW0-F1
#
_cell.length_a   1.000
_cell.length_b   1.000
_cell.length_c   1.000
_cell.angle_alpha   90.00
_cell.angle_beta   90.00
_cell.angle_gamma   90.00
#
_symmetry.space_group_name_H-M   'P 1'
#
loop_
_entity.id
_entity.type
_entity.pdbx_description
1 polymer ?
#
loop_
_entity_poly.entity_id
_entity_poly.type
_entity_poly.pdbx_seq_one_letter_code
_entity_poly.pdbx_strand_id
1 'polypeptide(L)'
;MKITNVEIHHWRSVKHLEIACQDLMVLLGPNNHGKSNVLSAIGFALTTSEKPSLDDFFSKREVEDGHPDELWVELTFEGLTDQERSTFKKYVGADDKLRVRKTATLDGDKVTVRYNGWLSQPKEAWLRSDFKASKRSDLDGTGLVELVPSTGRLTKAHVEAAQQAYIEANSDTLAFDYELETGHFLGTKNVAAGTLPEWFLIPAVRDLTDETRTKSTATFGRLLMRAVREMTALDPKVREVREKLEEMVGHLNSGDERPQQLTELEQTIQAEMEDWGATLRIQVEAPDLSKVFELGTSLIVDDGVVTGAERKGNGMQRALMLALTQAWVRALRKAREAQGEGARPRSGSDTVIL
;
A
#
# COMPACT_ATOMS: atom_id res chain seq x y z
N MET A 1 3.29 13.73 -0.82
CA MET A 1 2.60 13.91 0.48
C MET A 1 3.43 13.46 1.70
N LYS A 2 3.18 14.04 2.88
CA LYS A 2 3.74 13.70 4.21
C LYS A 2 2.63 13.72 5.27
N ILE A 3 2.75 12.91 6.34
CA ILE A 3 1.81 12.94 7.48
C ILE A 3 2.13 14.13 8.37
N THR A 4 1.14 14.96 8.68
CA THR A 4 1.26 16.11 9.59
C THR A 4 0.40 15.98 10.85
N ASN A 5 -0.64 15.16 10.83
CA ASN A 5 -1.42 14.84 12.03
C ASN A 5 -1.83 13.37 12.05
N VAL A 6 -1.81 12.78 13.25
CA VAL A 6 -2.33 11.44 13.53
C VAL A 6 -3.29 11.55 14.69
N GLU A 7 -4.53 11.13 14.49
CA GLU A 7 -5.53 11.04 15.56
C GLU A 7 -5.93 9.57 15.74
N ILE A 8 -5.90 9.09 16.98
CA ILE A 8 -6.11 7.69 17.34
C ILE A 8 -7.24 7.62 18.34
N HIS A 9 -8.20 6.74 18.08
CA HIS A 9 -9.33 6.49 18.97
C HIS A 9 -9.47 4.99 19.25
N HIS A 10 -9.59 4.64 20.53
CA HIS A 10 -9.83 3.29 21.04
C HIS A 10 -8.84 2.21 20.56
N TRP A 11 -7.55 2.55 20.43
CA TRP A 11 -6.51 1.60 20.03
C TRP A 11 -5.70 1.09 21.23
N ARG A 12 -5.91 -0.17 21.63
CA ARG A 12 -5.22 -0.86 22.73
C ARG A 12 -5.25 -0.12 24.06
N SER A 13 -4.21 0.64 24.38
CA SER A 13 -4.08 1.44 25.60
C SER A 13 -4.42 2.91 25.39
N VAL A 14 -4.72 3.32 24.15
CA VAL A 14 -4.99 4.69 23.75
C VAL A 14 -6.51 4.88 23.68
N LYS A 15 -7.07 5.68 24.60
CA LYS A 15 -8.49 6.07 24.56
C LYS A 15 -8.72 7.06 23.42
N HIS A 16 -8.05 8.20 23.48
CA HIS A 16 -7.99 9.22 22.43
C HIS A 16 -6.61 9.88 22.49
N LEU A 17 -6.00 10.13 21.33
CA LEU A 17 -4.71 10.80 21.23
C LEU A 17 -4.58 11.48 19.87
N GLU A 18 -4.21 12.76 19.88
CA GLU A 18 -3.86 13.53 18.69
C GLU A 18 -2.38 13.92 18.74
N ILE A 19 -1.68 13.74 17.62
CA ILE A 19 -0.24 13.97 17.50
C ILE A 19 0.06 14.76 16.22
N ALA A 20 0.62 15.96 16.38
CA ALA A 20 1.21 16.71 15.29
C ALA A 20 2.57 16.10 14.87
N CYS A 21 2.63 15.56 13.66
CA CYS A 21 3.81 14.90 13.10
C CYS A 21 4.83 15.89 12.53
N GLN A 22 6.11 15.56 12.72
CA GLN A 22 7.26 16.28 12.16
C GLN A 22 8.08 15.32 11.29
N ASP A 23 8.98 15.87 10.46
CA ASP A 23 9.88 15.08 9.61
C ASP A 23 10.74 14.08 10.41
N LEU A 24 11.09 14.44 11.64
CA LEU A 24 11.72 13.56 12.61
C LEU A 24 11.01 13.71 13.95
N MET A 25 10.43 12.61 14.45
CA MET A 25 9.76 12.58 15.73
C MET A 25 10.41 11.53 16.64
N VAL A 26 10.65 11.91 17.89
CA VAL A 26 11.15 11.00 18.93
C VAL A 26 10.12 10.90 20.04
N LEU A 27 9.54 9.70 20.22
CA LEU A 27 8.59 9.42 21.29
C LEU A 27 9.36 9.01 22.56
N LEU A 28 9.38 9.90 23.55
CA LEU A 28 9.99 9.65 24.86
C LEU A 28 8.93 9.34 25.92
N GLY A 29 9.34 8.64 26.97
CA GLY A 29 8.48 8.32 28.11
C GLY A 29 8.75 6.94 28.69
N PRO A 30 8.14 6.58 29.83
CA PRO A 30 8.40 5.30 30.48
C PRO A 30 7.94 4.11 29.63
N ASN A 31 8.51 2.93 29.91
CA ASN A 31 8.08 1.70 29.26
C ASN A 31 6.60 1.42 29.54
N ASN A 32 5.92 0.73 28.62
CA ASN A 32 4.51 0.36 28.73
C ASN A 32 3.47 1.50 28.71
N HIS A 33 3.85 2.72 28.30
CA HIS A 33 2.95 3.88 28.19
C HIS A 33 2.41 4.09 26.77
N GLY A 34 2.22 3.03 25.99
CA GLY A 34 1.54 3.11 24.68
C GLY A 34 2.37 3.66 23.51
N LYS A 35 3.66 3.99 23.68
CA LYS A 35 4.52 4.46 22.56
C LYS A 35 4.50 3.52 21.35
N SER A 36 4.66 2.20 21.58
CA SER A 36 4.57 1.20 20.51
C SER A 36 3.15 1.05 19.96
N ASN A 37 2.13 1.38 20.74
CA ASN A 37 0.74 1.36 20.29
C ASN A 37 0.45 2.49 19.31
N VAL A 38 1.09 3.66 19.46
CA VAL A 38 1.05 4.74 18.46
C VAL A 38 1.60 4.25 17.11
N LEU A 39 2.78 3.63 17.11
CA LEU A 39 3.37 3.07 15.88
C LEU A 39 2.50 1.98 15.25
N SER A 40 1.90 1.13 16.09
CA SER A 40 0.98 0.08 15.64
C SER A 40 -0.30 0.65 15.02
N ALA A 41 -0.86 1.73 15.59
CA ALA A 41 -2.04 2.41 15.06
C ALA A 41 -1.76 3.04 13.69
N ILE A 42 -0.61 3.71 13.54
CA ILE A 42 -0.16 4.26 12.25
C ILE A 42 0.02 3.14 11.23
N GLY A 43 0.62 2.00 11.64
CA GLY A 43 0.76 0.82 10.80
C GLY A 43 -0.58 0.28 10.31
N PHE A 44 -1.57 0.16 11.20
CA PHE A 44 -2.94 -0.21 10.84
C PHE A 44 -3.53 0.76 9.81
N ALA A 45 -3.37 2.07 9.99
CA ALA A 45 -3.93 3.09 9.10
C ALA A 45 -3.31 3.08 7.69
N LEU A 46 -2.01 2.80 7.57
CA LEU A 46 -1.28 2.81 6.29
C LEU A 46 -1.25 1.44 5.59
N THR A 47 -1.54 0.35 6.29
CA THR A 47 -1.55 -1.01 5.72
C THR A 47 -2.97 -1.45 5.39
N THR A 48 -3.38 -1.36 4.12
CA THR A 48 -4.78 -1.64 3.70
C THR A 48 -5.27 -3.04 4.04
N SER A 49 -4.39 -4.05 3.98
CA SER A 49 -4.73 -5.46 4.28
C SER A 49 -4.81 -5.77 5.78
N GLU A 50 -4.27 -4.90 6.64
CA GLU A 50 -4.20 -5.15 8.08
C GLU A 50 -5.57 -5.04 8.73
N LYS A 51 -5.93 -6.07 9.50
CA LYS A 51 -7.17 -6.15 10.28
C LYS A 51 -6.80 -6.28 11.75
N PRO A 52 -7.39 -5.47 12.64
CA PRO A 52 -7.14 -5.57 14.07
C PRO A 52 -7.74 -6.86 14.63
N SER A 53 -7.14 -7.38 15.68
CA SER A 53 -7.72 -8.43 16.52
C SER A 53 -8.61 -7.82 17.60
N LEU A 54 -9.32 -8.65 18.36
CA LEU A 54 -10.10 -8.21 19.52
C LEU A 54 -9.24 -7.48 20.56
N ASP A 55 -7.98 -7.89 20.73
CA ASP A 55 -7.03 -7.30 21.69
C ASP A 55 -6.54 -5.90 21.26
N ASP A 56 -6.75 -5.52 19.99
CA ASP A 56 -6.43 -4.18 19.51
C ASP A 56 -7.49 -3.14 19.90
N PHE A 57 -8.70 -3.58 20.27
CA PHE A 57 -9.75 -2.68 20.75
C PHE A 57 -9.45 -2.25 22.19
N PHE A 58 -9.64 -0.96 22.49
CA PHE A 58 -9.45 -0.43 23.82
C PHE A 58 -10.30 -1.20 24.86
N SER A 59 -9.65 -1.68 25.91
CA SER A 59 -10.28 -2.62 26.85
C SER A 59 -11.27 -1.96 27.81
N LYS A 60 -11.21 -0.64 28.01
CA LYS A 60 -12.14 0.11 28.87
C LYS A 60 -13.22 0.85 28.07
N ARG A 61 -13.61 0.29 26.92
CA ARG A 61 -14.57 0.86 25.96
C ARG A 61 -15.99 1.10 26.52
N GLU A 62 -16.40 0.39 27.56
CA GLU A 62 -17.79 0.41 28.07
C GLU A 62 -18.15 1.61 28.96
N VAL A 63 -17.17 2.40 29.41
CA VAL A 63 -17.36 3.27 30.58
C VAL A 63 -17.96 4.64 30.23
N GLU A 64 -17.73 5.19 29.04
CA GLU A 64 -18.10 6.60 28.74
C GLU A 64 -18.43 6.93 27.28
N ASP A 65 -18.13 6.05 26.31
CA ASP A 65 -18.10 6.45 24.90
C ASP A 65 -19.15 5.65 24.12
N GLY A 66 -20.15 6.32 23.55
CA GLY A 66 -21.31 5.73 22.86
C GLY A 66 -21.00 4.86 21.62
N HIS A 67 -19.72 4.52 21.38
CA HIS A 67 -19.21 3.66 20.33
C HIS A 67 -18.15 2.69 20.90
N PRO A 68 -18.50 1.81 21.85
CA PRO A 68 -17.52 0.90 22.46
C PRO A 68 -16.91 -0.06 21.44
N ASP A 69 -17.69 -0.41 20.42
CA ASP A 69 -17.34 -1.39 19.41
C ASP A 69 -16.57 -0.80 18.22
N GLU A 70 -16.13 0.46 18.31
CA GLU A 70 -15.40 1.13 17.24
C GLU A 70 -14.02 1.63 17.68
N LEU A 71 -13.03 1.35 16.85
CA LEU A 71 -11.74 2.02 16.86
C LEU A 71 -11.48 2.68 15.51
N TRP A 72 -10.68 3.74 15.51
CA TRP A 72 -10.25 4.36 14.26
C TRP A 72 -8.92 5.08 14.41
N VAL A 73 -8.25 5.23 13.28
CA VAL A 73 -7.04 6.04 13.13
C VAL A 73 -7.24 6.96 11.94
N GLU A 74 -7.04 8.25 12.17
CA GLU A 74 -7.13 9.29 11.17
C GLU A 74 -5.75 9.89 10.90
N LEU A 75 -5.46 10.09 9.61
CA LEU A 75 -4.22 10.65 9.13
C LEU A 75 -4.53 11.91 8.32
N THR A 76 -3.83 12.99 8.64
CA THR A 76 -3.80 14.20 7.80
C THR A 76 -2.48 14.27 7.05
N PHE A 77 -2.55 14.52 5.76
CA PHE A 77 -1.41 14.67 4.87
C PHE A 77 -1.32 16.06 4.26
N GLU A 78 -0.09 16.55 4.10
CA GLU A 78 0.26 17.80 3.41
C GLU A 78 1.36 17.58 2.37
N GLY A 79 1.68 18.61 1.59
CA GLY A 79 2.72 18.55 0.56
C GLY A 79 2.35 17.58 -0.55
N LEU A 80 1.11 17.68 -1.04
CA LEU A 80 0.57 16.87 -2.12
C LEU A 80 1.21 17.28 -3.45
N THR A 81 1.66 16.30 -4.24
CA THR A 81 2.08 16.52 -5.64
C THR A 81 0.87 16.80 -6.53
N ASP A 82 1.07 17.35 -7.72
CA ASP A 82 -0.02 17.60 -8.68
C ASP A 82 -0.80 16.33 -9.04
N GLN A 83 -0.10 15.21 -9.15
CA GLN A 83 -0.72 13.90 -9.37
C GLN A 83 -1.55 13.45 -8.16
N GLU A 84 -1.05 13.64 -6.95
CA GLU A 84 -1.78 13.31 -5.72
C GLU A 84 -3.03 14.19 -5.60
N ARG A 85 -2.94 15.50 -5.88
CA ARG A 85 -4.09 16.41 -5.95
C ARG A 85 -5.11 15.95 -6.98
N SER A 86 -4.67 15.54 -8.16
CA SER A 86 -5.57 15.01 -9.19
C SER A 86 -6.21 13.69 -8.77
N THR A 87 -5.46 12.80 -8.13
CA THR A 87 -5.93 11.47 -7.69
C THR A 87 -6.94 11.60 -6.55
N PHE A 88 -6.68 12.49 -5.61
CA PHE A 88 -7.48 12.71 -4.42
C PHE A 88 -8.37 13.96 -4.52
N LYS A 89 -8.63 14.48 -5.72
CA LYS A 89 -9.33 15.77 -5.93
C LYS A 89 -10.61 15.94 -5.09
N LYS A 90 -11.33 14.84 -4.89
CA LYS A 90 -12.56 14.78 -4.08
C LYS A 90 -12.34 15.01 -2.56
N TYR A 91 -11.15 14.68 -2.06
CA TYR A 91 -10.80 14.61 -0.63
C TYR A 91 -9.74 15.64 -0.21
N VAL A 92 -9.17 16.39 -1.16
CA VAL A 92 -8.30 17.52 -0.84
C VAL A 92 -9.17 18.67 -0.33
N GLY A 93 -8.93 19.07 0.91
CA GLY A 93 -9.61 20.21 1.51
C GLY A 93 -9.18 21.54 0.91
N ALA A 94 -9.95 22.60 1.20
CA ALA A 94 -9.58 23.97 0.83
C ALA A 94 -8.22 24.40 1.41
N ASP A 95 -7.79 23.76 2.51
CA ASP A 95 -6.51 23.97 3.15
C ASP A 95 -5.35 23.15 2.54
N ASP A 96 -5.59 22.54 1.38
CA ASP A 96 -4.63 21.71 0.66
C ASP A 96 -4.17 20.46 1.42
N LYS A 97 -5.05 19.94 2.28
CA LYS A 97 -4.77 18.73 3.07
C LYS A 97 -5.67 17.59 2.64
N LEU A 98 -5.09 16.39 2.64
CA LEU A 98 -5.83 15.14 2.50
C LEU A 98 -6.05 14.56 3.89
N ARG A 99 -7.31 14.30 4.26
CA ARG A 99 -7.66 13.64 5.53
C ARG A 99 -8.35 12.32 5.24
N VAL A 100 -7.85 11.25 5.85
CA VAL A 100 -8.40 9.89 5.69
C VAL A 100 -8.49 9.19 7.03
N ARG A 101 -9.53 8.38 7.20
CA ARG A 101 -9.79 7.60 8.40
C ARG A 101 -9.94 6.13 8.07
N LYS A 102 -9.24 5.28 8.82
CA LYS A 102 -9.44 3.84 8.83
C LYS A 102 -10.16 3.45 10.11
N THR A 103 -11.36 2.90 9.97
CA THR A 103 -12.23 2.51 11.08
C THR A 103 -12.37 0.99 11.12
N ALA A 104 -12.29 0.40 12.30
CA ALA A 104 -12.69 -0.97 12.53
C ALA A 104 -13.86 -1.02 13.52
N THR A 105 -14.90 -1.73 13.14
CA THR A 105 -16.10 -1.95 13.97
C THR A 105 -16.20 -3.43 14.33
N LEU A 106 -16.55 -3.69 15.57
CA LEU A 106 -16.80 -5.02 16.11
C LEU A 106 -18.31 -5.34 16.07
N ASP A 107 -18.64 -6.52 15.57
CA ASP A 107 -20.00 -7.08 15.59
C ASP A 107 -19.90 -8.52 16.11
N GLY A 108 -20.09 -8.70 17.42
CA GLY A 108 -19.73 -9.94 18.11
C GLY A 108 -18.22 -10.19 18.05
N ASP A 109 -17.80 -11.28 17.41
CA ASP A 109 -16.37 -11.59 17.17
C ASP A 109 -15.88 -11.13 15.79
N LYS A 110 -16.77 -10.55 14.98
CA LYS A 110 -16.45 -10.19 13.59
C LYS A 110 -15.97 -8.76 13.51
N VAL A 111 -14.73 -8.60 13.04
CA VAL A 111 -14.15 -7.28 12.76
C VAL A 111 -14.42 -6.87 11.32
N THR A 112 -15.06 -5.73 11.13
CA THR A 112 -15.26 -5.09 9.82
C THR A 112 -14.44 -3.82 9.72
N VAL A 113 -13.64 -3.70 8.66
CA VAL A 113 -12.79 -2.52 8.43
C VAL A 113 -13.35 -1.68 7.28
N ARG A 114 -13.37 -0.36 7.48
CA ARG A 114 -13.75 0.65 6.50
C ARG A 114 -12.64 1.70 6.38
N TYR A 115 -12.53 2.26 5.19
CA TYR A 115 -11.57 3.32 4.87
C TYR A 115 -12.36 4.44 4.20
N ASN A 116 -12.26 5.64 4.75
CA ASN A 116 -13.10 6.77 4.39
C ASN A 116 -12.21 8.01 4.22
N GLY A 117 -12.58 8.89 3.29
CA GLY A 117 -11.94 10.20 3.14
C GLY A 117 -12.87 11.30 3.61
N TRP A 118 -12.30 12.39 4.10
CA TRP A 118 -13.09 13.60 4.39
C TRP A 118 -13.39 14.36 3.11
N LEU A 119 -14.64 14.80 2.98
CA LEU A 119 -15.09 15.67 1.92
C LEU A 119 -15.09 17.10 2.45
N SER A 120 -14.52 18.02 1.69
CA SER A 120 -14.64 19.45 1.94
C SER A 120 -15.78 19.98 1.08
N GLN A 121 -16.84 20.46 1.73
CA GLN A 121 -18.00 21.03 1.05
C GLN A 121 -18.17 22.48 1.50
N PRO A 122 -18.44 23.41 0.58
CA PRO A 122 -18.80 24.77 0.95
C PRO A 122 -20.01 24.80 1.89
N LYS A 123 -20.04 25.73 2.85
CA LYS A 123 -21.18 25.93 3.74
C LYS A 123 -22.45 26.32 2.97
N GLU A 124 -22.27 27.07 1.90
CA GLU A 124 -23.32 27.53 1.03
C GLU A 124 -23.92 26.35 0.24
N ALA A 125 -25.19 26.04 0.49
CA ALA A 125 -25.87 24.90 -0.14
C ALA A 125 -25.85 24.95 -1.68
N TRP A 126 -25.84 26.15 -2.28
CA TRP A 126 -25.83 26.32 -3.74
C TRP A 126 -24.47 26.05 -4.38
N LEU A 127 -23.40 25.87 -3.59
CA LEU A 127 -22.08 25.44 -4.06
C LEU A 127 -21.85 23.93 -3.89
N ARG A 128 -22.78 23.20 -3.25
CA ARG A 128 -22.66 21.76 -3.02
C ARG A 128 -23.10 20.95 -4.24
N SER A 129 -22.58 19.74 -4.36
CA SER A 129 -22.83 18.86 -5.52
C SER A 129 -24.26 18.31 -5.63
N ASP A 130 -25.02 18.37 -4.53
CA ASP A 130 -26.43 17.96 -4.45
C ASP A 130 -27.40 19.10 -4.83
N PHE A 131 -26.91 20.32 -5.03
CA PHE A 131 -27.69 21.45 -5.52
C PHE A 131 -28.24 21.18 -6.93
N LYS A 132 -29.55 21.37 -7.10
CA LYS A 132 -30.24 21.13 -8.37
C LYS A 132 -30.80 22.45 -8.91
N ALA A 133 -30.17 22.97 -9.96
CA ALA A 133 -30.71 24.06 -10.76
C ALA A 133 -31.12 23.54 -12.15
N SER A 134 -32.38 23.77 -12.50
CA SER A 134 -32.97 23.35 -13.78
C SER A 134 -33.32 24.54 -14.68
N LYS A 135 -33.53 25.71 -14.08
CA LYS A 135 -33.81 26.99 -14.73
C LYS A 135 -32.81 28.03 -14.24
N ARG A 136 -32.59 29.08 -15.04
CA ARG A 136 -31.69 30.18 -14.64
C ARG A 136 -32.20 30.96 -13.42
N SER A 137 -33.51 31.05 -13.24
CA SER A 137 -34.14 31.63 -12.05
C SER A 137 -33.79 30.88 -10.76
N ASP A 138 -33.41 29.60 -10.85
CA ASP A 138 -32.99 28.81 -9.69
C ASP A 138 -31.61 29.26 -9.17
N LEU A 139 -30.89 30.08 -9.95
CA LEU A 139 -29.59 30.66 -9.61
C LEU A 139 -29.71 32.09 -9.05
N ASP A 140 -30.91 32.67 -9.02
CA ASP A 140 -31.11 34.05 -8.56
C ASP A 140 -30.69 34.18 -7.08
N GLY A 141 -29.88 35.19 -6.77
CA GLY A 141 -29.29 35.38 -5.44
C GLY A 141 -28.06 34.52 -5.15
N THR A 142 -27.58 33.73 -6.12
CA THR A 142 -26.29 33.03 -6.05
C THR A 142 -25.21 33.79 -6.83
N GLY A 143 -23.94 33.52 -6.51
CA GLY A 143 -22.81 34.04 -7.30
C GLY A 143 -22.60 33.34 -8.65
N LEU A 144 -23.46 32.37 -9.02
CA LEU A 144 -23.29 31.53 -10.21
C LEU A 144 -23.90 32.12 -11.48
N VAL A 145 -24.77 33.13 -11.36
CA VAL A 145 -25.52 33.71 -12.50
C VAL A 145 -24.60 34.19 -13.61
N GLU A 146 -23.47 34.82 -13.24
CA GLU A 146 -22.49 35.37 -14.18
C GLU A 146 -21.54 34.31 -14.74
N LEU A 147 -21.47 33.13 -14.13
CA LEU A 147 -20.53 32.05 -14.47
C LEU A 147 -21.15 30.97 -15.36
N VAL A 148 -22.48 30.99 -15.56
CA VAL A 148 -23.17 30.08 -16.48
C VAL A 148 -23.42 30.75 -17.84
N PRO A 149 -23.55 29.98 -18.94
CA PRO A 149 -23.84 30.56 -20.25
C PRO A 149 -25.13 31.41 -20.26
N SER A 150 -25.05 32.63 -20.78
CA SER A 150 -26.18 33.59 -20.82
C SER A 150 -27.32 33.17 -21.76
N THR A 151 -27.04 32.33 -22.76
CA THR A 151 -28.02 31.84 -23.75
C THR A 151 -28.02 30.31 -23.86
N GLY A 152 -29.12 29.72 -24.34
CA GLY A 152 -29.25 28.27 -24.56
C GLY A 152 -29.77 27.48 -23.35
N ARG A 153 -29.79 26.14 -23.44
CA ARG A 153 -30.27 25.26 -22.35
C ARG A 153 -29.25 25.18 -21.21
N LEU A 154 -29.68 25.41 -19.98
CA LEU A 154 -28.85 25.17 -18.79
C LEU A 154 -28.72 23.65 -18.58
N THR A 155 -27.50 23.17 -18.36
CA THR A 155 -27.19 21.75 -18.12
C THR A 155 -26.55 21.60 -16.75
N LYS A 156 -26.60 20.39 -16.18
CA LYS A 156 -25.92 20.08 -14.91
C LYS A 156 -24.42 20.40 -14.97
N ALA A 157 -23.78 20.08 -16.09
CA ALA A 157 -22.36 20.37 -16.31
C ALA A 157 -22.04 21.87 -16.28
N HIS A 158 -22.94 22.74 -16.76
CA HIS A 158 -22.75 24.19 -16.65
C HIS A 158 -22.77 24.67 -15.19
N VAL A 159 -23.69 24.12 -14.39
CA VAL A 159 -23.81 24.46 -12.95
C VAL A 159 -22.57 23.97 -12.20
N GLU A 160 -22.15 22.72 -12.43
CA GLU A 160 -20.94 22.15 -11.80
C GLU A 160 -19.67 22.94 -12.18
N ALA A 161 -19.53 23.33 -13.45
CA ALA A 161 -18.41 24.16 -13.90
C ALA A 161 -18.42 25.55 -13.27
N ALA A 162 -19.60 26.19 -13.16
CA ALA A 162 -19.75 27.48 -12.51
C ALA A 162 -19.47 27.40 -11.00
N GLN A 163 -19.94 26.35 -10.32
CA GLN A 163 -19.62 26.09 -8.91
C GLN A 163 -18.11 25.96 -8.71
N GLN A 164 -17.45 25.14 -9.53
CA GLN A 164 -16.00 24.96 -9.46
C GLN A 164 -15.25 26.29 -9.68
N ALA A 165 -15.63 27.05 -10.71
CA ALA A 165 -15.01 28.35 -11.00
C ALA A 165 -15.23 29.37 -9.86
N TYR A 166 -16.42 29.37 -9.25
CA TYR A 166 -16.70 30.24 -8.10
C TYR A 166 -15.87 29.85 -6.88
N ILE A 167 -15.76 28.55 -6.59
CA ILE A 167 -14.97 28.02 -5.47
C ILE A 167 -13.49 28.36 -5.66
N GLU A 168 -12.94 28.18 -6.87
CA GLU A 168 -11.55 28.52 -7.18
C GLU A 168 -11.28 30.03 -7.08
N ALA A 169 -12.23 30.88 -7.48
CA ALA A 169 -12.06 32.33 -7.42
C ALA A 169 -12.24 32.93 -6.01
N ASN A 170 -12.95 32.24 -5.11
CA ASN A 170 -13.33 32.74 -3.78
C ASN A 170 -12.82 31.84 -2.64
N SER A 171 -11.86 30.96 -2.91
CA SER A 171 -11.38 29.95 -1.96
C SER A 171 -10.94 30.53 -0.61
N ASP A 172 -10.36 31.73 -0.61
CA ASP A 172 -9.88 32.41 0.60
C ASP A 172 -11.01 32.98 1.50
N THR A 173 -12.20 33.15 0.94
CA THR A 173 -13.35 33.78 1.64
C THR A 173 -14.46 32.81 1.98
N LEU A 174 -14.51 31.66 1.30
CA LEU A 174 -15.53 30.64 1.51
C LEU A 174 -15.26 29.84 2.79
N ALA A 175 -16.33 29.57 3.53
CA ALA A 175 -16.26 28.66 4.67
C ALA A 175 -16.63 27.24 4.20
N PHE A 176 -15.88 26.25 4.67
CA PHE A 176 -16.10 24.85 4.32
C PHE A 176 -16.47 24.04 5.55
N ASP A 177 -17.43 23.14 5.38
CA ASP A 177 -17.71 22.04 6.30
C ASP A 177 -16.93 20.80 5.85
N TYR A 178 -16.48 20.03 6.83
CA TYR A 178 -15.84 18.74 6.60
C TYR A 178 -16.78 17.64 7.05
N GLU A 179 -17.04 16.68 6.17
CA GLU A 179 -17.86 15.51 6.47
C GLU A 179 -17.13 14.24 6.04
N LEU A 180 -17.16 13.21 6.89
CA LEU A 180 -16.57 11.93 6.56
C LEU A 180 -17.47 11.20 5.55
N GLU A 181 -16.90 10.79 4.42
CA GLU A 181 -17.66 10.07 3.40
C GLU A 181 -18.20 8.73 3.94
N THR A 182 -19.48 8.42 3.67
CA THR A 182 -20.11 7.15 4.06
C THR A 182 -19.66 5.95 3.22
N GLY A 183 -19.34 6.20 1.96
CA GLY A 183 -18.79 5.22 1.01
C GLY A 183 -17.30 4.94 1.21
N HIS A 184 -16.75 4.03 0.40
CA HIS A 184 -15.33 3.71 0.42
C HIS A 184 -14.49 4.86 -0.13
N PHE A 185 -13.33 5.10 0.49
CA PHE A 185 -12.30 5.96 -0.05
C PHE A 185 -11.93 5.53 -1.48
N LEU A 186 -12.00 6.46 -2.44
CA LEU A 186 -11.83 6.24 -3.88
C LEU A 186 -12.89 5.30 -4.51
N GLY A 187 -14.06 5.16 -3.89
CA GLY A 187 -15.25 4.52 -4.46
C GLY A 187 -15.20 3.00 -4.59
N THR A 188 -14.04 2.38 -4.40
CA THR A 188 -13.83 0.93 -4.57
C THR A 188 -13.12 0.34 -3.37
N LYS A 189 -13.62 -0.81 -2.92
CA LYS A 189 -13.06 -1.55 -1.79
C LYS A 189 -11.63 -1.99 -2.17
N ASN A 190 -10.62 -1.40 -1.53
CA ASN A 190 -9.17 -1.66 -1.65
C ASN A 190 -8.32 -0.76 -2.58
N VAL A 191 -8.85 0.27 -3.25
CA VAL A 191 -8.01 1.17 -4.08
C VAL A 191 -7.11 2.10 -3.24
N ALA A 192 -7.35 2.19 -1.94
CA ALA A 192 -6.40 2.79 -1.00
C ALA A 192 -5.03 2.09 -0.99
N ALA A 193 -4.98 0.78 -1.30
CA ALA A 193 -3.75 0.01 -1.38
C ALA A 193 -2.91 0.50 -2.56
N GLY A 194 -1.81 1.18 -2.24
CA GLY A 194 -0.89 1.75 -3.21
C GLY A 194 -1.13 3.22 -3.51
N THR A 195 -2.20 3.89 -3.07
CA THR A 195 -2.32 5.35 -3.26
C THR A 195 -1.68 6.14 -2.13
N LEU A 196 -1.75 5.64 -0.89
CA LEU A 196 -1.13 6.24 0.29
C LEU A 196 0.37 5.92 0.43
N PRO A 197 1.11 6.65 1.30
CA PRO A 197 2.52 6.36 1.53
C PRO A 197 2.74 4.99 2.16
N GLU A 198 3.88 4.40 1.85
CA GLU A 198 4.21 3.07 2.32
C GLU A 198 4.84 3.11 3.71
N TRP A 199 4.31 2.28 4.60
CA TRP A 199 4.75 2.18 5.99
C TRP A 199 5.88 1.17 6.12
N PHE A 200 7.00 1.60 6.72
CA PHE A 200 8.13 0.74 7.01
C PHE A 200 8.49 0.83 8.50
N LEU A 201 8.17 -0.22 9.25
CA LEU A 201 8.52 -0.33 10.67
C LEU A 201 9.86 -1.04 10.83
N ILE A 202 10.76 -0.46 11.63
CA ILE A 202 12.02 -1.07 12.08
C ILE A 202 11.89 -1.40 13.59
N PRO A 203 11.67 -2.67 13.97
CA PRO A 203 11.57 -3.12 15.36
C PRO A 203 12.91 -3.00 16.09
N ALA A 204 12.83 -2.89 17.41
CA ALA A 204 13.99 -2.84 18.29
C ALA A 204 14.76 -4.18 18.37
N VAL A 205 14.05 -5.29 18.22
CA VAL A 205 14.62 -6.64 18.19
C VAL A 205 14.15 -7.29 16.90
N ARG A 206 15.03 -7.32 15.90
CA ARG A 206 14.85 -8.14 14.70
C ARG A 206 15.95 -9.18 14.68
N ASP A 207 15.57 -10.39 14.30
CA ASP A 207 16.53 -11.38 13.88
C ASP A 207 17.01 -10.97 12.47
N LEU A 208 18.32 -10.83 12.28
CA LEU A 208 18.89 -10.56 10.96
C LEU A 208 18.43 -11.60 9.93
N THR A 209 18.22 -12.85 10.38
CA THR A 209 17.78 -13.93 9.51
C THR A 209 16.41 -13.67 8.88
N ASP A 210 15.53 -12.89 9.50
CA ASP A 210 14.24 -12.55 8.89
C ASP A 210 14.37 -11.51 7.77
N GLU A 211 15.36 -10.62 7.85
CA GLU A 211 15.59 -9.55 6.86
C GLU A 211 16.56 -9.94 5.74
N THR A 212 17.49 -10.86 6.01
CA THR A 212 18.43 -11.40 5.00
C THR A 212 17.89 -12.63 4.28
N ARG A 213 16.70 -13.10 4.65
CA ARG A 213 15.98 -14.08 3.83
C ARG A 213 15.72 -13.50 2.45
N THR A 214 15.80 -14.39 1.48
CA THR A 214 15.55 -14.13 0.07
C THR A 214 14.07 -14.04 -0.30
N LYS A 215 13.17 -14.33 0.67
CA LYS A 215 11.72 -14.19 0.50
C LYS A 215 11.35 -12.78 0.08
N SER A 216 10.42 -12.63 -0.86
CA SER A 216 9.94 -11.35 -1.40
C SER A 216 9.37 -10.38 -0.35
N THR A 217 9.07 -10.84 0.87
CA THR A 217 8.57 -10.00 1.96
C THR A 217 9.68 -9.31 2.75
N ALA A 218 10.90 -9.89 2.78
CA ALA A 218 12.06 -9.38 3.48
C ALA A 218 12.78 -8.28 2.69
N THR A 219 13.46 -7.34 3.37
CA THR A 219 14.10 -6.19 2.70
C THR A 219 15.17 -6.65 1.71
N PHE A 220 16.01 -7.62 2.09
CA PHE A 220 17.00 -8.18 1.17
C PHE A 220 16.34 -8.92 0.01
N GLY A 221 15.33 -9.75 0.27
CA GLY A 221 14.60 -10.45 -0.79
C GLY A 221 13.97 -9.51 -1.80
N ARG A 222 13.40 -8.37 -1.38
CA ARG A 222 12.87 -7.36 -2.31
C ARG A 222 13.96 -6.73 -3.18
N LEU A 223 15.08 -6.34 -2.56
CA LEU A 223 16.26 -5.82 -3.26
C LEU A 223 16.78 -6.84 -4.29
N LEU A 224 16.89 -8.11 -3.88
CA LEU A 224 17.35 -9.20 -4.72
C LEU A 224 16.41 -9.43 -5.90
N MET A 225 15.10 -9.53 -5.67
CA MET A 225 14.11 -9.74 -6.73
C MET A 225 14.09 -8.61 -7.73
N ARG A 226 14.28 -7.37 -7.28
CA ARG A 226 14.45 -6.23 -8.17
C ARG A 226 15.70 -6.36 -9.04
N ALA A 227 16.84 -6.66 -8.42
CA ALA A 227 18.09 -6.86 -9.15
C ALA A 227 17.95 -8.01 -10.17
N VAL A 228 17.32 -9.13 -9.78
CA VAL A 228 17.05 -10.26 -10.67
C VAL A 228 16.18 -9.84 -11.86
N ARG A 229 15.14 -9.04 -11.65
CA ARG A 229 14.30 -8.52 -12.73
C ARG A 229 15.10 -7.64 -13.69
N GLU A 230 15.91 -6.72 -13.15
CA GLU A 230 16.77 -5.84 -13.96
C GLU A 230 17.81 -6.64 -14.77
N MET A 231 18.49 -7.60 -14.12
CA MET A 231 19.45 -8.49 -14.77
C MET A 231 18.80 -9.36 -15.85
N THR A 232 17.60 -9.90 -15.60
CA THR A 232 16.88 -10.70 -16.60
C THR A 232 16.46 -9.87 -17.82
N ALA A 233 16.20 -8.58 -17.64
CA ALA A 233 15.81 -7.68 -18.72
C ALA A 233 17.00 -7.12 -19.51
N LEU A 234 18.14 -6.90 -18.86
CA LEU A 234 19.27 -6.12 -19.41
C LEU A 234 20.54 -6.94 -19.64
N ASP A 235 20.76 -8.05 -18.93
CA ASP A 235 22.01 -8.81 -18.98
C ASP A 235 21.90 -10.00 -19.97
N PRO A 236 22.66 -9.99 -21.08
CA PRO A 236 22.65 -11.09 -22.05
C PRO A 236 23.08 -12.43 -21.47
N LYS A 237 23.97 -12.45 -20.47
CA LYS A 237 24.43 -13.72 -19.85
C LYS A 237 23.33 -14.37 -19.02
N VAL A 238 22.51 -13.58 -18.33
CA VAL A 238 21.38 -14.11 -17.55
C VAL A 238 20.32 -14.71 -18.47
N ARG A 239 20.11 -14.09 -19.64
CA ARG A 239 19.27 -14.67 -20.69
C ARG A 239 19.84 -15.99 -21.22
N GLU A 240 21.14 -16.06 -21.49
CA GLU A 240 21.80 -17.30 -21.92
C GLU A 240 21.65 -18.42 -20.87
N VAL A 241 21.81 -18.09 -19.58
CA VAL A 241 21.60 -19.04 -18.48
C VAL A 241 20.15 -19.56 -18.45
N ARG A 242 19.17 -18.67 -18.69
CA ARG A 242 17.77 -19.06 -18.77
C ARG A 242 17.51 -20.03 -19.92
N GLU A 243 17.99 -19.70 -21.11
CA GLU A 243 17.80 -20.51 -22.31
C GLU A 243 18.42 -21.91 -22.13
N LYS A 244 19.64 -21.99 -21.56
CA LYS A 244 20.28 -23.27 -21.22
C LYS A 244 19.53 -24.07 -20.16
N LEU A 245 18.94 -23.41 -19.16
CA LEU A 245 18.14 -24.09 -18.13
C LEU A 245 16.87 -24.68 -18.73
N GLU A 246 16.18 -23.93 -19.60
CA GLU A 246 14.99 -24.40 -20.32
C GLU A 246 15.33 -25.60 -21.22
N GLU A 247 16.47 -25.56 -21.92
CA GLU A 247 16.97 -26.67 -22.73
C GLU A 247 17.27 -27.92 -21.89
N MET A 248 18.09 -27.78 -20.83
CA MET A 248 18.44 -28.91 -19.95
C MET A 248 17.23 -29.57 -19.30
N VAL A 249 16.23 -28.79 -18.87
CA VAL A 249 14.99 -29.35 -18.31
C VAL A 249 14.10 -29.95 -19.40
N GLY A 250 14.14 -29.39 -20.62
CA GLY A 250 13.50 -29.95 -21.80
C GLY A 250 13.96 -31.39 -22.09
N HIS A 251 15.26 -31.67 -21.94
CA HIS A 251 15.82 -33.01 -22.13
C HIS A 251 15.18 -34.05 -21.20
N LEU A 252 14.79 -33.65 -19.98
CA LEU A 252 14.12 -34.54 -19.02
C LEU A 252 12.72 -34.99 -19.51
N ASN A 253 12.12 -34.27 -20.45
CA ASN A 253 10.82 -34.56 -21.03
C ASN A 253 10.89 -35.24 -22.41
N SER A 254 12.04 -35.19 -23.07
CA SER A 254 12.26 -35.72 -24.42
C SER A 254 12.57 -37.21 -24.40
N GLY A 255 11.90 -38.00 -25.24
CA GLY A 255 11.92 -39.47 -25.18
C GLY A 255 13.31 -40.12 -25.22
N ASP A 256 14.26 -39.53 -25.94
CA ASP A 256 15.61 -40.09 -26.10
C ASP A 256 16.56 -39.78 -24.92
N GLU A 257 16.26 -38.74 -24.12
CA GLU A 257 17.08 -38.29 -22.99
C GLU A 257 16.34 -38.33 -21.66
N ARG A 258 15.10 -38.85 -21.67
CA ARG A 258 14.25 -38.97 -20.48
C ARG A 258 14.88 -39.92 -19.47
N PRO A 259 15.02 -39.52 -18.20
CA PRO A 259 15.50 -40.40 -17.15
C PRO A 259 14.64 -41.66 -17.01
N GLN A 260 15.29 -42.81 -17.02
CA GLN A 260 14.61 -44.11 -16.91
C GLN A 260 13.75 -44.23 -15.64
N GLN A 261 14.17 -43.59 -14.55
CA GLN A 261 13.43 -43.60 -13.28
C GLN A 261 12.05 -42.95 -13.39
N LEU A 262 11.89 -41.93 -14.24
CA LEU A 262 10.59 -41.32 -14.50
C LEU A 262 9.71 -42.26 -15.33
N THR A 263 10.29 -42.88 -16.36
CA THR A 263 9.60 -43.85 -17.21
C THR A 263 9.10 -45.06 -16.43
N GLU A 264 9.93 -45.62 -15.53
CA GLU A 264 9.56 -46.74 -14.67
C GLU A 264 8.44 -46.37 -13.68
N LEU A 265 8.50 -45.16 -13.11
CA LEU A 265 7.46 -44.67 -12.21
C LEU A 265 6.13 -44.46 -12.96
N GLU A 266 6.18 -43.90 -14.16
CA GLU A 266 5.01 -43.75 -15.04
C GLU A 266 4.37 -45.09 -15.35
N GLN A 267 5.15 -46.09 -15.73
CA GLN A 267 4.65 -47.44 -16.03
C GLN A 267 4.02 -48.09 -14.80
N THR A 268 4.66 -47.96 -13.63
CA THR A 268 4.18 -48.53 -12.37
C THR A 268 2.82 -47.94 -12.00
N ILE A 269 2.69 -46.61 -12.04
CA ILE A 269 1.42 -45.95 -11.69
C ILE A 269 0.36 -46.22 -12.78
N GLN A 270 0.75 -46.26 -14.06
CA GLN A 270 -0.18 -46.54 -15.15
C GLN A 270 -0.77 -47.95 -15.07
N ALA A 271 0.00 -48.95 -14.63
CA ALA A 271 -0.50 -50.30 -14.41
C ALA A 271 -1.62 -50.35 -13.33
N GLU A 272 -1.46 -49.58 -12.25
CA GLU A 272 -2.49 -49.46 -11.20
C GLU A 272 -3.76 -48.71 -11.68
N MET A 273 -3.69 -48.04 -12.83
CA MET A 273 -4.78 -47.26 -13.41
C MET A 273 -5.37 -47.90 -14.69
N GLU A 274 -5.03 -49.16 -14.97
CA GLU A 274 -5.41 -49.83 -16.23
C GLU A 274 -6.94 -49.89 -16.42
N ASP A 275 -7.69 -50.15 -15.35
CA ASP A 275 -9.17 -50.18 -15.35
C ASP A 275 -9.82 -48.85 -15.78
N TRP A 276 -9.08 -47.74 -15.70
CA TRP A 276 -9.55 -46.42 -16.07
C TRP A 276 -9.24 -46.05 -17.52
N GLY A 277 -8.47 -46.87 -18.24
CA GLY A 277 -8.09 -46.63 -19.64
C GLY A 277 -7.26 -45.35 -19.84
N ALA A 278 -6.56 -44.88 -18.81
CA ALA A 278 -5.80 -43.64 -18.82
C ALA A 278 -4.32 -43.85 -19.19
N THR A 279 -3.69 -42.83 -19.75
CA THR A 279 -2.24 -42.78 -19.96
C THR A 279 -1.63 -41.77 -18.99
N LEU A 280 -0.45 -42.10 -18.47
CA LEU A 280 0.23 -41.26 -17.49
C LEU A 280 1.53 -40.70 -18.06
N ARG A 281 1.75 -39.40 -17.84
CA ARG A 281 3.04 -38.75 -18.10
C ARG A 281 3.36 -37.72 -17.02
N ILE A 282 4.55 -37.82 -16.46
CA ILE A 282 5.15 -36.87 -15.53
C ILE A 282 5.93 -35.84 -16.35
N GLN A 283 5.55 -34.57 -16.26
CA GLN A 283 6.22 -33.47 -16.92
C GLN A 283 7.05 -32.67 -15.93
N VAL A 284 8.30 -32.35 -16.29
CA VAL A 284 9.20 -31.50 -15.50
C VAL A 284 9.26 -30.12 -16.15
N GLU A 285 8.94 -29.07 -15.41
CA GLU A 285 9.02 -27.69 -15.88
C GLU A 285 10.27 -26.99 -15.36
N ALA A 286 10.89 -26.15 -16.19
CA ALA A 286 12.04 -25.36 -15.76
C ALA A 286 11.60 -24.34 -14.70
N PRO A 287 12.30 -24.23 -13.57
CA PRO A 287 11.95 -23.25 -12.56
C PRO A 287 12.24 -21.83 -13.09
N ASP A 288 11.41 -20.87 -12.68
CA ASP A 288 11.70 -19.45 -12.88
C ASP A 288 13.05 -19.12 -12.22
N LEU A 289 13.92 -18.38 -12.92
CA LEU A 289 15.19 -17.91 -12.38
C LEU A 289 15.02 -17.19 -11.04
N SER A 290 13.93 -16.46 -10.85
CA SER A 290 13.57 -15.80 -9.59
C SER A 290 13.56 -16.78 -8.41
N LYS A 291 13.04 -18.01 -8.61
CA LYS A 291 13.04 -19.07 -7.59
C LYS A 291 14.44 -19.66 -7.35
N VAL A 292 15.25 -19.76 -8.40
CA VAL A 292 16.66 -20.22 -8.29
C VAL A 292 17.45 -19.24 -7.43
N PHE A 293 17.33 -17.94 -7.68
CA PHE A 293 17.95 -16.90 -6.86
C PHE A 293 17.38 -16.85 -5.45
N GLU A 294 16.08 -17.09 -5.27
CA GLU A 294 15.48 -17.17 -3.94
C GLU A 294 16.11 -18.30 -3.10
N LEU A 295 16.32 -19.48 -3.69
CA LEU A 295 16.85 -20.63 -2.95
C LEU A 295 18.38 -20.62 -2.80
N GLY A 296 19.10 -20.04 -3.77
CA GLY A 296 20.57 -20.13 -3.86
C GLY A 296 21.34 -18.92 -3.34
N THR A 297 20.68 -17.83 -2.95
CA THR A 297 21.38 -16.59 -2.55
C THR A 297 21.49 -16.48 -1.03
N SER A 298 22.69 -16.17 -0.56
CA SER A 298 22.96 -15.82 0.84
C SER A 298 23.83 -14.57 0.91
N LEU A 299 23.71 -13.83 2.02
CA LEU A 299 24.52 -12.64 2.22
C LEU A 299 25.81 -12.99 2.96
N ILE A 300 26.95 -12.75 2.31
CA ILE A 300 28.28 -12.98 2.85
C ILE A 300 28.92 -11.64 3.21
N VAL A 301 29.55 -11.57 4.38
CA VAL A 301 30.24 -10.37 4.90
C VAL A 301 31.68 -10.72 5.23
N ASP A 302 32.60 -9.88 4.77
CA ASP A 302 34.03 -9.94 5.10
C ASP A 302 34.44 -8.70 5.88
N ASP A 303 34.82 -8.89 7.14
CA ASP A 303 35.38 -7.89 8.06
C ASP A 303 36.79 -8.31 8.53
N GLY A 304 37.50 -9.09 7.69
CA GLY A 304 38.74 -9.79 8.01
C GLY A 304 38.56 -11.30 8.09
N VAL A 305 37.31 -11.78 8.22
CA VAL A 305 36.94 -13.20 8.10
C VAL A 305 35.66 -13.30 7.27
N VAL A 306 35.66 -14.14 6.24
CA VAL A 306 34.48 -14.37 5.39
C VAL A 306 33.48 -15.27 6.11
N THR A 307 32.29 -14.76 6.42
CA THR A 307 31.18 -15.55 6.99
C THR A 307 29.83 -15.09 6.45
N GLY A 308 28.79 -15.91 6.65
CA GLY A 308 27.41 -15.44 6.52
C GLY A 308 27.13 -14.27 7.46
N ALA A 309 26.25 -13.37 7.03
CA ALA A 309 25.90 -12.16 7.77
C ALA A 309 25.32 -12.45 9.16
N GLU A 310 24.56 -13.54 9.29
CA GLU A 310 23.97 -14.05 10.53
C GLU A 310 25.01 -14.49 11.57
N ARG A 311 26.25 -14.76 11.14
CA ARG A 311 27.36 -15.14 12.04
C ARG A 311 28.16 -13.95 12.53
N LYS A 312 27.87 -12.74 12.03
CA LYS A 312 28.54 -11.51 12.48
C LYS A 312 28.00 -11.05 13.82
N GLY A 313 28.80 -10.28 14.55
CA GLY A 313 28.37 -9.67 15.81
C GLY A 313 27.21 -8.68 15.60
N ASN A 314 26.39 -8.49 16.64
CA ASN A 314 25.16 -7.67 16.59
C ASN A 314 25.36 -6.24 16.04
N GLY A 315 26.54 -5.62 16.28
CA GLY A 315 26.85 -4.30 15.73
C GLY A 315 26.88 -4.29 14.20
N MET A 316 27.55 -5.28 13.60
CA MET A 316 27.63 -5.46 12.15
C MET A 316 26.26 -5.83 11.57
N GLN A 317 25.52 -6.72 12.24
CA GLN A 317 24.17 -7.08 11.80
C GLN A 317 23.22 -5.87 11.73
N ARG A 318 23.26 -5.00 12.73
CA ARG A 318 22.47 -3.75 12.75
C ARG A 318 22.92 -2.76 11.68
N ALA A 319 24.23 -2.60 11.50
CA ALA A 319 24.78 -1.77 10.44
C ALA A 319 24.31 -2.25 9.06
N LEU A 320 24.29 -3.57 8.87
CA LEU A 320 23.80 -4.20 7.65
C LEU A 320 22.29 -3.99 7.45
N MET A 321 21.46 -4.17 8.48
CA MET A 321 20.01 -3.87 8.37
C MET A 321 19.79 -2.43 7.91
N LEU A 322 20.48 -1.46 8.53
CA LEU A 322 20.39 -0.06 8.14
C LEU A 322 20.86 0.16 6.70
N ALA A 323 21.96 -0.47 6.30
CA ALA A 323 22.49 -0.38 4.94
C ALA A 323 21.51 -0.96 3.90
N LEU A 324 20.87 -2.10 4.20
CA LEU A 324 19.83 -2.70 3.35
C LEU A 324 18.63 -1.75 3.22
N THR A 325 18.13 -1.19 4.33
CA THR A 325 17.05 -0.20 4.28
C THR A 325 17.44 1.04 3.46
N GLN A 326 18.65 1.56 3.65
CA GLN A 326 19.14 2.71 2.87
C GLN A 326 19.27 2.40 1.38
N ALA A 327 19.83 1.24 1.03
CA ALA A 327 19.93 0.79 -0.36
C ALA A 327 18.55 0.67 -0.99
N TRP A 328 17.58 0.18 -0.22
CA TRP A 328 16.21 0.04 -0.65
C TRP A 328 15.52 1.38 -0.94
N VAL A 329 15.60 2.30 0.02
CA VAL A 329 15.09 3.67 -0.15
C VAL A 329 15.73 4.37 -1.35
N ARG A 330 17.02 4.17 -1.61
CA ARG A 330 17.69 4.71 -2.80
C ARG A 330 17.16 4.10 -4.10
N ALA A 331 16.95 2.78 -4.12
CA ALA A 331 16.38 2.10 -5.29
C ALA A 331 14.96 2.60 -5.61
N LEU A 332 14.15 2.86 -4.58
CA LEU A 332 12.82 3.46 -4.73
C LEU A 332 12.86 4.87 -5.30
N ARG A 333 13.73 5.73 -4.77
CA ARG A 333 13.90 7.10 -5.26
C ARG A 333 14.32 7.13 -6.72
N LYS A 334 15.31 6.31 -7.08
CA LYS A 334 15.78 6.18 -8.47
C LYS A 334 14.68 5.69 -9.41
N ALA A 335 13.82 4.77 -8.95
CA ALA A 335 12.66 4.32 -9.74
C ALA A 335 11.65 5.46 -9.95
N ARG A 336 11.36 6.26 -8.92
CA ARG A 336 10.49 7.43 -9.03
C ARG A 336 11.06 8.48 -9.98
N GLU A 337 12.36 8.75 -9.89
CA GLU A 337 13.06 9.69 -10.78
C GLU A 337 13.07 9.20 -12.24
N ALA A 338 13.32 7.90 -12.46
CA ALA A 338 13.36 7.31 -13.81
C ALA A 338 11.99 7.23 -14.49
N GLN A 339 10.90 7.20 -13.72
CA GLN A 339 9.54 7.25 -14.24
C GLN A 339 9.10 8.68 -14.63
N GLY A 340 9.90 9.70 -14.30
CA GLY A 340 9.54 11.11 -14.41
C GLY A 340 8.36 11.47 -13.50
N GLU A 341 8.11 12.76 -13.28
CA GLU A 341 6.91 13.25 -12.59
C GLU A 341 5.60 12.98 -13.37
N GLY A 342 5.66 12.17 -14.44
CA GLY A 342 4.58 11.90 -15.39
C GLY A 342 3.98 10.49 -15.30
N ALA A 343 2.80 10.43 -14.68
CA ALA A 343 1.59 9.79 -15.20
C ALA A 343 1.57 8.27 -15.50
N ARG A 344 1.17 7.47 -14.50
CA ARG A 344 0.07 6.48 -14.61
C ARG A 344 -0.70 6.37 -13.29
N PRO A 345 -2.03 6.14 -13.31
CA PRO A 345 -2.73 5.70 -12.11
C PRO A 345 -2.16 4.33 -11.71
N ARG A 346 -1.85 4.16 -10.43
CA ARG A 346 -1.35 2.88 -9.90
C ARG A 346 -2.43 1.83 -10.13
N SER A 347 -2.16 0.93 -11.08
CA SER A 347 -3.05 -0.19 -11.38
C SER A 347 -2.99 -1.16 -10.19
N GLY A 348 -4.13 -1.63 -9.70
CA GLY A 348 -4.24 -2.52 -8.54
C GLY A 348 -3.59 -3.90 -8.70
N SER A 349 -2.84 -4.12 -9.78
CA SER A 349 -2.05 -5.33 -10.05
C SER A 349 -0.55 -5.07 -10.24
N ASP A 350 -0.12 -3.80 -10.28
CA ASP A 350 1.30 -3.45 -10.23
C ASP A 350 1.75 -3.38 -8.78
N THR A 351 1.94 -4.55 -8.17
CA THR A 351 2.85 -4.68 -7.03
C THR A 351 4.26 -4.43 -7.55
N VAL A 352 4.59 -3.17 -7.82
CA VAL A 352 5.98 -2.73 -7.98
C VAL A 352 6.52 -2.53 -6.59
N ILE A 353 6.94 -3.68 -6.06
CA ILE A 353 7.89 -3.94 -4.97
C ILE A 353 8.51 -2.64 -4.43
N LEU A 354 7.92 -2.25 -3.30
CA LEU A 354 8.27 -1.15 -2.42
C LEU A 354 9.53 -1.39 -1.68
#